data_AF-A0A1V5P167-F1
#
_entry.id   AF-A0A1V5P167-F1
#
_cell.length_a   1.000
_cell.length_b   1.000
_cell.length_c   1.000
_cell.angle_alpha   90.00
_cell.angle_beta   90.00
_cell.angle_gamma   90.00
#
_symmetry.space_group_name_H-M   'P 1'
#
loop_
_entity.id
_entity.type
_entity.pdbx_description
1 polymer ?
#
loop_
_entity_poly.entity_id
_entity_poly.type
_entity_poly.pdbx_seq_one_letter_code
_entity_poly.pdbx_strand_id
1 'polypeptide(L)'
;MIISAKMDELLEYLKTVYDIIIIDTPPVGIVSDGIPIIKRADYPLYILRANYSRKMFVNNINKLIDESKVKKLSLILNGVDLSKLKYGYGYNYSYGYGYGYGYGYGYGYYEEDHQEPTFMDKVKGIFIRTKKKD
;
A
#
# COMPACT_ATOMS: atom_id res chain seq x y z
N MET A 1 25.46 -11.61 -18.40
CA MET A 1 24.41 -10.57 -18.47
C MET A 1 23.06 -11.25 -18.63
N ILE A 2 22.03 -10.70 -17.97
CA ILE A 2 20.62 -11.17 -18.06
C ILE A 2 20.09 -11.13 -19.51
N ILE A 3 20.63 -10.25 -20.32
CA ILE A 3 20.33 -10.11 -21.75
C ILE A 3 21.24 -11.04 -22.55
N SER A 4 21.00 -12.35 -22.47
CA SER A 4 21.76 -13.32 -23.28
C SER A 4 20.83 -14.39 -23.84
N ALA A 5 21.23 -15.00 -24.97
CA ALA A 5 20.48 -16.09 -25.60
C ALA A 5 20.19 -17.25 -24.62
N LYS A 6 21.10 -17.49 -23.68
CA LYS A 6 20.92 -18.50 -22.62
C LYS A 6 19.72 -18.22 -21.70
N MET A 7 19.35 -16.96 -21.50
CA MET A 7 18.18 -16.60 -20.70
C MET A 7 16.89 -16.93 -21.45
N ASP A 8 16.86 -16.68 -22.77
CA ASP A 8 15.70 -17.01 -23.60
C ASP A 8 15.51 -18.54 -23.67
N GLU A 9 16.60 -19.30 -23.86
CA GLU A 9 16.57 -20.77 -23.81
C GLU A 9 16.07 -21.31 -22.46
N LEU A 10 16.58 -20.73 -21.35
CA LEU A 10 16.14 -21.10 -20.01
C LEU A 10 14.65 -20.82 -19.80
N LEU A 11 14.17 -19.64 -20.20
CA LEU A 11 12.76 -19.29 -20.05
C LEU A 11 11.87 -20.22 -20.88
N GLU A 12 12.27 -20.57 -22.09
CA GLU A 12 11.49 -21.47 -22.93
C GLU A 12 11.44 -22.88 -22.34
N TYR A 13 12.56 -23.38 -21.81
CA TYR A 13 12.56 -24.64 -21.06
C TYR A 13 11.65 -24.57 -19.83
N LEU A 14 11.74 -23.52 -19.02
CA LEU A 14 10.92 -23.38 -17.80
C LEU A 14 9.42 -23.38 -18.10
N LYS A 15 8.98 -22.83 -19.23
CA LYS A 15 7.57 -22.88 -19.65
C LYS A 15 7.07 -24.30 -19.95
N THR A 16 7.97 -25.24 -20.24
CA THR A 16 7.58 -26.65 -20.47
C THR A 16 7.35 -27.44 -19.19
N VAL A 17 7.89 -26.96 -18.07
CA VAL A 17 7.88 -27.68 -16.77
C VAL A 17 7.09 -26.97 -15.68
N TYR A 18 6.74 -25.69 -15.84
CA TYR A 18 5.98 -24.91 -14.86
C TYR A 18 4.80 -24.20 -15.49
N ASP A 19 3.65 -24.20 -14.79
CA ASP A 19 2.46 -23.46 -15.19
C ASP A 19 2.61 -21.95 -14.94
N ILE A 20 3.36 -21.57 -13.90
CA ILE A 20 3.56 -20.18 -13.48
C ILE A 20 5.04 -19.96 -13.18
N ILE A 21 5.61 -18.92 -13.80
CA ILE A 21 7.00 -18.52 -13.59
C ILE A 21 7.01 -17.10 -13.02
N ILE A 22 7.59 -16.95 -11.83
CA ILE A 22 7.78 -15.64 -11.19
C ILE A 22 9.26 -15.26 -11.32
N ILE A 23 9.52 -14.10 -11.90
CA ILE A 23 10.87 -13.59 -12.11
C ILE A 23 11.05 -12.32 -11.29
N ASP A 24 11.93 -12.39 -10.28
CA ASP A 24 12.31 -11.21 -9.51
C ASP A 24 13.43 -10.44 -10.22
N THR A 25 13.33 -9.11 -10.22
CA THR A 25 14.29 -8.24 -10.93
C THR A 25 14.76 -7.12 -10.00
N PRO A 26 16.02 -6.64 -10.14
CA PRO A 26 16.50 -5.47 -9.41
C PRO A 26 15.60 -4.23 -9.64
N PRO A 27 15.63 -3.24 -8.73
CA PRO A 27 14.78 -2.05 -8.83
C PRO A 27 14.89 -1.32 -10.18
N VAL A 28 13.75 -1.25 -10.87
CA VAL A 28 13.63 -0.63 -12.19
C VAL A 28 13.76 0.89 -12.07
N GLY A 29 14.87 1.42 -12.59
CA GLY A 29 15.21 2.85 -12.53
C GLY A 29 16.59 3.15 -11.97
N ILE A 30 17.21 2.19 -11.27
CA ILE A 30 18.63 2.25 -10.89
C ILE A 30 19.47 1.42 -11.87
N VAL A 31 18.91 0.32 -12.37
CA VAL A 31 19.56 -0.59 -13.32
C VAL A 31 18.61 -0.90 -14.48
N SER A 32 19.10 -0.78 -15.71
CA SER A 32 18.34 -1.02 -16.96
C SER A 32 18.10 -2.51 -17.25
N ASP A 33 18.84 -3.39 -16.60
CA ASP A 33 18.97 -4.80 -16.98
C ASP A 33 17.70 -5.62 -16.79
N GLY A 34 16.74 -5.14 -15.99
CA GLY A 34 15.43 -5.76 -15.79
C GLY A 34 14.42 -5.48 -16.91
N ILE A 35 14.61 -4.42 -17.71
CA ILE A 35 13.64 -3.99 -18.73
C ILE A 35 13.38 -5.10 -19.77
N PRO A 36 14.39 -5.81 -20.31
CA PRO A 36 14.15 -6.85 -21.30
C PRO A 36 13.37 -8.04 -20.76
N ILE A 37 13.48 -8.38 -19.47
CA ILE A 37 12.67 -9.42 -18.84
C ILE A 37 11.22 -8.93 -18.71
N ILE A 38 11.03 -7.71 -18.19
CA ILE A 38 9.70 -7.12 -17.99
C ILE A 38 8.92 -7.04 -19.31
N LYS A 39 9.60 -6.76 -20.43
CA LYS A 39 8.97 -6.74 -21.76
C LYS A 39 8.53 -8.11 -22.27
N ARG A 40 9.16 -9.19 -21.80
CA ARG A 40 8.82 -10.58 -22.17
C ARG A 40 7.76 -11.18 -21.25
N ALA A 41 7.54 -10.60 -20.07
CA ALA A 41 6.56 -11.09 -19.11
C ALA A 41 5.13 -10.88 -19.62
N ASP A 42 4.27 -11.89 -19.44
CA ASP A 42 2.85 -11.79 -19.78
C ASP A 42 2.11 -10.80 -18.89
N TYR A 43 2.51 -10.76 -17.60
CA TYR A 43 1.92 -9.92 -16.55
C TYR A 43 3.03 -9.19 -15.77
N PRO A 44 3.55 -8.08 -16.31
CA PRO A 44 4.57 -7.30 -15.62
C PRO A 44 3.98 -6.54 -14.42
N LEU A 45 4.56 -6.75 -13.23
CA LEU A 45 4.16 -6.11 -11.97
C LEU A 45 5.20 -5.07 -11.54
N TYR A 46 4.75 -3.83 -11.28
CA TYR A 46 5.57 -2.75 -10.74
C TYR A 46 5.18 -2.45 -9.29
N ILE A 47 6.09 -2.72 -8.36
CA ILE A 47 5.81 -2.62 -6.92
C ILE A 47 6.38 -1.31 -6.36
N LEU A 48 5.52 -0.50 -5.75
CA LEU A 48 5.88 0.67 -4.96
C LEU A 48 5.60 0.39 -3.47
N ARG A 49 6.48 0.81 -2.57
CA ARG A 49 6.26 0.71 -1.13
C ARG A 49 5.73 2.04 -0.58
N ALA A 50 4.57 2.01 0.07
CA ALA A 50 3.98 3.17 0.71
C ALA A 50 4.92 3.74 1.78
N ASN A 51 4.98 5.08 1.85
CA ASN A 51 5.85 5.83 2.78
C ASN A 51 7.35 5.50 2.71
N TYR A 52 7.81 4.84 1.65
CA TYR A 52 9.21 4.46 1.46
C TYR A 52 9.70 4.81 0.05
N SER A 53 8.99 4.34 -0.98
CA SER A 53 9.34 4.64 -2.37
C SER A 53 9.20 6.14 -2.63
N ARG A 54 10.26 6.77 -3.14
CA ARG A 54 10.25 8.19 -3.50
C ARG A 54 9.27 8.44 -4.65
N LYS A 55 8.55 9.57 -4.59
CA LYS A 55 7.57 9.96 -5.63
C LYS A 55 8.17 9.99 -7.04
N MET A 56 9.46 10.30 -7.16
CA MET A 56 10.17 10.29 -8.46
C MET A 56 10.14 8.93 -9.17
N PHE A 57 10.03 7.81 -8.46
CA PHE A 57 9.94 6.49 -9.09
C PHE A 57 8.61 6.26 -9.78
N VAL A 58 7.57 7.01 -9.44
CA VAL A 58 6.29 6.99 -10.18
C VAL A 58 6.51 7.46 -11.62
N ASN A 59 7.40 8.43 -11.85
CA ASN A 59 7.68 8.92 -13.20
C ASN A 59 8.35 7.85 -14.08
N ASN A 60 9.03 6.86 -13.49
CA ASN A 60 9.63 5.76 -14.25
C ASN A 60 8.57 4.85 -14.88
N ILE A 61 7.35 4.81 -14.33
CA ILE A 61 6.25 4.02 -14.90
C ILE A 61 5.91 4.54 -16.29
N ASN A 62 5.77 5.85 -16.45
CA ASN A 62 5.50 6.46 -17.75
C ASN A 62 6.61 6.13 -18.75
N LYS A 63 7.88 6.18 -18.31
CA LYS A 63 9.02 5.77 -19.16
C LYS A 63 8.93 4.31 -19.58
N LEU A 64 8.53 3.40 -18.70
CA LEU A 64 8.39 1.98 -19.03
C LEU A 64 7.29 1.74 -20.08
N ILE A 65 6.19 2.48 -19.98
CA ILE A 65 5.06 2.37 -20.92
C ILE A 65 5.41 3.04 -22.25
N ASP A 66 5.83 4.30 -22.21
CA ASP A 66 5.98 5.15 -23.39
C ASP A 66 7.28 4.87 -24.15
N GLU A 67 8.40 4.76 -23.43
CA GLU A 67 9.74 4.59 -24.02
C GLU A 67 10.05 3.11 -24.23
N SER A 68 9.83 2.27 -23.21
CA SER A 68 10.18 0.84 -23.26
C SER A 68 9.10 -0.05 -23.89
N LYS A 69 7.90 0.49 -24.14
CA LYS A 69 6.75 -0.23 -24.73
C LYS A 69 6.33 -1.46 -23.93
N VAL A 70 6.45 -1.40 -22.61
CA VAL A 70 5.93 -2.45 -21.71
C VAL A 70 4.41 -2.42 -21.77
N LYS A 71 3.79 -3.54 -22.12
CA LYS A 71 2.33 -3.68 -22.19
C LYS A 71 1.80 -4.28 -20.90
N LYS A 72 0.54 -3.97 -20.54
CA LYS A 72 -0.17 -4.54 -19.37
C LYS A 72 0.54 -4.36 -18.02
N LEU A 73 1.36 -3.31 -17.89
CA LEU A 73 2.05 -3.00 -16.64
C LEU A 73 1.02 -2.76 -15.53
N SER A 74 1.06 -3.61 -14.51
CA SER A 74 0.17 -3.52 -13.36
C SER A 74 0.94 -3.01 -12.16
N LEU A 75 0.30 -2.20 -11.32
CA LEU A 75 0.97 -1.49 -10.24
C LEU A 75 0.48 -2.01 -8.89
N ILE A 76 1.40 -2.34 -8.00
CA ILE A 76 1.12 -2.80 -6.65
C ILE A 76 1.67 -1.78 -5.67
N LEU A 77 0.79 -1.18 -4.86
CA LEU A 77 1.21 -0.40 -3.70
C LEU A 77 1.29 -1.30 -2.48
N ASN A 78 2.51 -1.66 -2.09
CA ASN A 78 2.80 -2.52 -0.96
C ASN A 78 3.04 -1.72 0.33
N GLY A 79 2.79 -2.33 1.49
CA GLY A 79 3.10 -1.75 2.80
C GLY A 79 2.22 -0.57 3.20
N VAL A 80 0.99 -0.50 2.67
CA VAL A 80 0.01 0.51 3.07
C VAL A 80 -0.40 0.27 4.52
N ASP A 81 -0.21 1.28 5.36
CA ASP A 81 -0.70 1.27 6.73
C ASP A 81 -2.20 1.61 6.75
N LEU A 82 -3.03 0.56 6.82
CA LEU A 82 -4.48 0.68 6.83
C LEU A 82 -5.02 1.33 8.11
N SER A 83 -4.25 1.36 9.21
CA SER A 83 -4.68 2.02 10.45
C SER A 83 -4.82 3.53 10.26
N LYS A 84 -3.99 4.13 9.39
CA LYS A 84 -4.02 5.54 9.02
C LYS A 84 -5.16 5.90 8.06
N LEU A 85 -5.77 4.91 7.39
CA LEU A 85 -6.94 5.12 6.53
C LEU A 85 -8.24 5.26 7.34
N LYS A 86 -8.25 4.90 8.63
CA LYS A 86 -9.43 5.00 9.51
C LYS A 86 -9.89 6.44 9.81
N TYR A 87 -9.08 7.44 9.46
CA TYR A 87 -9.41 8.86 9.64
C TYR A 87 -10.09 9.52 8.43
N GLY A 88 -10.42 8.75 7.38
CA GLY A 88 -11.18 9.23 6.22
C GLY A 88 -12.54 8.57 6.15
N TYR A 89 -13.59 9.38 6.22
CA TYR A 89 -15.00 9.08 5.92
C TYR A 89 -15.29 7.79 5.14
N GLY A 90 -16.07 6.90 5.76
CA GLY A 90 -17.16 6.19 5.11
C GLY A 90 -16.88 4.80 4.53
N TYR A 91 -17.64 3.83 5.06
CA TYR A 91 -17.92 2.49 4.50
C TYR A 91 -16.85 1.40 4.67
N ASN A 92 -16.90 0.82 5.87
CA ASN A 92 -16.44 -0.53 6.15
C ASN A 92 -17.20 -1.55 5.28
N TYR A 93 -16.59 -1.99 4.18
CA TYR A 93 -16.86 -3.30 3.59
C TYR A 93 -15.65 -4.20 3.81
N SER A 94 -15.58 -4.78 5.02
CA SER A 94 -14.59 -5.79 5.36
C SER A 94 -15.15 -7.17 5.01
N TYR A 95 -14.73 -7.71 3.87
CA TYR A 95 -14.94 -9.12 3.52
C TYR A 95 -13.68 -9.91 3.90
N GLY A 96 -13.81 -10.71 4.96
CA GLY A 96 -13.16 -12.00 5.25
C GLY A 96 -11.64 -12.17 5.04
N TYR A 97 -10.93 -12.56 6.11
CA TYR A 97 -10.70 -13.97 6.44
C TYR A 97 -10.08 -14.08 7.85
N GLY A 98 -10.74 -14.83 8.71
CA GLY A 98 -10.38 -14.99 10.11
C GLY A 98 -9.30 -16.04 10.33
N TYR A 99 -8.40 -15.73 11.26
CA TYR A 99 -7.79 -16.69 12.16
C TYR A 99 -7.94 -16.13 13.57
N GLY A 100 -8.66 -16.88 14.40
CA GLY A 100 -9.10 -16.44 15.71
C GLY A 100 -7.99 -16.39 16.74
N TYR A 101 -8.17 -15.50 17.72
CA TYR A 101 -8.21 -15.83 19.13
C TYR A 101 -9.22 -14.88 19.77
N GLY A 102 -10.30 -15.45 20.29
CA GLY A 102 -11.41 -14.72 20.87
C GLY A 102 -11.07 -14.12 22.22
N TYR A 103 -11.58 -12.92 22.46
CA TYR A 103 -12.28 -12.55 23.69
C TYR A 103 -13.37 -11.56 23.29
N GLY A 104 -14.56 -12.11 23.04
CA GLY A 104 -15.76 -11.32 22.82
C GLY A 104 -16.38 -10.94 24.16
N TYR A 105 -16.44 -9.64 24.43
CA TYR A 105 -17.47 -9.04 25.27
C TYR A 105 -18.11 -7.92 24.48
N GLY A 106 -19.19 -8.26 23.78
CA GLY A 106 -20.14 -7.31 23.23
C GLY A 106 -21.47 -7.53 23.92
N TYR A 107 -21.94 -6.53 24.67
CA TYR A 107 -23.35 -6.30 24.94
C TYR A 107 -23.55 -4.79 24.93
N GLY A 108 -24.39 -4.34 24.00
CA GLY A 108 -24.61 -2.92 23.71
C GLY A 108 -25.71 -2.28 24.54
N TYR A 109 -26.27 -1.23 23.93
CA TYR A 109 -27.39 -0.40 24.38
C TYR A 109 -27.01 0.65 25.43
N TYR A 110 -26.59 1.82 24.97
CA TYR A 110 -27.18 3.15 25.22
C TYR A 110 -26.26 4.21 24.57
N GLU A 111 -26.84 5.08 23.74
CA GLU A 111 -26.26 6.38 23.42
C GLU A 111 -26.18 7.21 24.69
N GLU A 112 -25.01 7.73 25.02
CA GLU A 112 -24.86 9.04 25.65
C GLU A 112 -23.46 9.57 25.32
N ASP A 113 -23.43 10.54 24.41
CA ASP A 113 -22.23 11.30 24.03
C ASP A 113 -21.68 12.02 25.26
N HIS A 114 -20.71 11.41 25.93
CA HIS A 114 -19.82 12.14 26.82
C HIS A 114 -18.74 12.84 25.98
N GLN A 115 -19.09 14.00 25.44
CA GLN A 115 -18.10 14.98 25.01
C GLN A 115 -17.26 15.39 26.24
N GLU A 116 -15.97 15.04 26.23
CA GLU A 116 -15.05 15.60 27.22
C GLU A 116 -15.00 17.14 27.06
N PRO A 117 -15.08 17.91 28.16
CA PRO A 117 -15.07 19.35 28.07
C PRO A 117 -13.77 19.82 27.44
N THR A 118 -13.91 20.57 26.35
CA THR A 118 -12.77 21.04 25.57
C THR A 118 -11.96 22.02 26.41
N PHE A 119 -10.68 22.21 26.10
CA PHE A 119 -9.77 23.11 26.83
C PHE A 119 -10.38 24.49 27.11
N MET A 120 -11.20 25.01 26.18
CA MET A 120 -11.89 26.29 26.33
C MET A 120 -12.95 26.31 27.45
N ASP A 121 -13.62 25.18 27.71
CA ASP A 121 -14.61 25.04 28.79
C ASP A 121 -13.94 24.99 30.16
N LYS A 122 -12.78 24.33 30.24
CA LYS A 122 -11.93 24.31 31.44
C LYS A 122 -11.37 25.71 31.75
N VAL A 123 -10.94 26.46 30.73
CA VAL A 123 -10.42 27.83 30.89
C VAL A 123 -11.52 28.82 31.30
N LYS A 124 -12.74 28.72 30.74
CA LYS A 124 -13.89 29.52 31.18
C LYS A 124 -14.24 29.24 32.64
N GLY A 125 -14.21 27.97 33.07
CA GLY A 125 -14.46 27.60 34.47
C GLY A 125 -13.49 28.25 35.47
N ILE A 126 -12.21 28.41 35.09
CA ILE A 126 -11.21 29.10 35.91
C ILE A 126 -11.50 30.60 35.97
N PHE A 127 -11.81 31.24 34.83
CA PHE A 127 -12.07 32.68 34.78
C PHE A 127 -13.35 33.11 35.52
N ILE A 128 -14.38 32.27 35.53
CA ILE A 128 -15.64 32.52 36.27
C ILE A 128 -15.42 32.36 37.77
N ARG A 129 -14.53 31.44 38.19
CA ARG A 129 -14.27 31.18 39.62
C ARG A 129 -13.49 32.30 40.30
N THR A 130 -12.67 33.06 39.56
CA THR A 130 -11.89 34.19 40.11
C THR A 130 -12.74 35.45 40.34
N LYS A 131 -13.89 35.60 39.68
CA LYS A 131 -14.82 36.73 39.90
C LYS A 131 -15.74 36.58 41.12
N LYS A 132 -15.57 35.51 41.90
CA LYS A 132 -16.40 35.18 43.08
C LYS A 132 -15.62 35.27 44.39
N LYS A 133 -14.65 36.18 44.46
CA LYS A 133 -13.93 36.59 45.68
C LYS A 133 -13.84 38.12 45.68
N ASP A 134 -14.98 38.74 45.96
CA ASP A 134 -15.00 39.97 46.76
C ASP A 134 -15.04 39.54 48.24
#